data_AF-F8QE42-F1
#
_entry.id   AF-F8QE42-F1
#
_cell.length_a   1.000
_cell.length_b   1.000
_cell.length_c   1.000
_cell.angle_alpha   90.00
_cell.angle_beta   90.00
_cell.angle_gamma   90.00
#
_symmetry.space_group_name_H-M   'P 1'
#
loop_
_entity.id
_entity.type
_entity.pdbx_description
1 polymer ?
#
loop_
_entity_poly.entity_id
_entity_poly.type
_entity_poly.pdbx_seq_one_letter_code
_entity_poly.pdbx_strand_id
1 'polypeptide(L)'
;MCTNLCIAYTGPFAHLEVCPHCNTSWYDKRILEATQEKTKKPKQQFHTIPIGPQIQAFWRDSASALNMQHCHTKTQKLLNELNIEDKLNKYEDFFAGKEYIHTVKEGKVKEGDTVPMFSMDGTQLYEKKMSDCWIYIWVIFDLSSDQRYKKQHVLPSCVNWAECYNIIKHSY
;
A
#
# COMPACT_ATOMS: atom_id res chain seq x y z
N MET A 1 6.23 13.94 -3.98
CA MET A 1 4.97 13.61 -4.67
C MET A 1 4.43 14.85 -5.33
N CYS A 2 3.58 14.73 -6.36
CA CYS A 2 2.84 15.86 -6.89
C CYS A 2 1.90 16.41 -5.80
N THR A 3 1.81 17.74 -5.67
CA THR A 3 0.96 18.37 -4.64
C THR A 3 -0.54 18.12 -4.86
N ASN A 4 -0.94 17.80 -6.09
CA ASN A 4 -2.32 17.41 -6.44
C ASN A 4 -2.51 15.88 -6.40
N LEU A 5 -1.57 15.15 -5.78
CA LEU A 5 -1.60 13.70 -5.59
C LEU A 5 -1.65 12.85 -6.89
N CYS A 6 -1.39 13.45 -8.05
CA CYS A 6 -1.51 12.74 -9.34
C CYS A 6 -0.47 11.61 -9.51
N ILE A 7 0.79 11.86 -9.10
CA ILE A 7 1.90 10.90 -9.21
C ILE A 7 2.88 11.04 -8.05
N ALA A 8 3.60 9.95 -7.78
CA ALA A 8 4.83 9.96 -7.01
C ALA A 8 6.05 10.01 -7.97
N TYR A 9 7.00 10.90 -7.69
CA TYR A 9 8.25 11.04 -8.47
C TYR A 9 9.27 9.97 -8.05
N THR A 10 8.91 8.72 -8.31
CA THR A 10 9.70 7.52 -8.03
C THR A 10 9.48 6.52 -9.15
N GLY A 11 10.34 5.49 -9.24
CA GLY A 11 10.25 4.45 -10.27
C GLY A 11 10.17 5.04 -11.69
N PRO A 12 9.13 4.72 -12.48
CA PRO A 12 8.99 5.23 -13.85
C PRO A 12 8.99 6.76 -13.98
N PHE A 13 8.58 7.47 -12.93
CA PHE A 13 8.47 8.93 -12.91
C PHE A 13 9.63 9.63 -12.20
N ALA A 14 10.69 8.90 -11.81
CA ALA A 14 11.79 9.43 -11.02
C ALA A 14 12.56 10.58 -11.71
N HIS A 15 12.56 10.61 -13.04
CA HIS A 15 13.26 11.62 -13.85
C HIS A 15 12.41 12.87 -14.13
N LEU A 16 11.13 12.86 -13.75
CA LEU A 16 10.23 13.98 -14.01
C LEU A 16 10.37 15.05 -12.93
N GLU A 17 10.44 16.31 -13.34
CA GLU A 17 10.39 17.47 -12.42
C GLU A 17 9.01 18.16 -12.41
N VAL A 18 8.17 17.81 -13.37
CA VAL A 18 6.83 18.38 -13.56
C VAL A 18 5.85 17.24 -13.72
N CYS A 19 4.68 17.36 -13.09
CA CYS A 19 3.66 16.35 -13.19
C CYS A 19 3.10 16.30 -14.62
N PRO A 20 3.05 15.13 -15.28
CA PRO A 20 2.52 15.00 -16.63
C PRO A 20 1.00 15.17 -16.71
N HIS A 21 0.30 15.18 -15.58
CA HIS A 21 -1.16 15.34 -15.53
C HIS A 21 -1.62 16.76 -15.20
N CYS A 22 -0.94 17.45 -14.27
CA CYS A 22 -1.36 18.77 -13.80
C CYS A 22 -0.31 19.87 -14.00
N ASN A 23 0.80 19.57 -14.69
CA ASN A 23 1.89 20.49 -15.01
C ASN A 23 2.48 21.24 -13.81
N THR A 24 2.28 20.73 -12.60
CA THR A 24 2.79 21.35 -11.38
C THR A 24 4.21 20.86 -11.13
N SER A 25 5.15 21.80 -11.00
CA SER A 25 6.52 21.50 -10.56
C SER A 25 6.52 21.00 -9.11
N TRP A 26 7.24 19.92 -8.87
CA TRP A 26 7.37 19.32 -7.54
C TRP A 26 8.32 20.09 -6.62
N TYR A 27 9.08 21.06 -7.13
CA TYR A 27 9.96 21.90 -6.33
C TYR A 27 9.27 23.16 -5.81
N ASP A 28 9.69 23.62 -4.65
CA ASP A 28 9.28 24.91 -4.08
C ASP A 28 9.89 26.05 -4.89
N LYS A 29 9.04 26.80 -5.60
CA LYS A 29 9.45 27.92 -6.46
C LYS A 29 10.16 29.01 -5.67
N ARG A 30 9.73 29.29 -4.43
CA ARG A 30 10.31 30.37 -3.61
C ARG A 30 11.76 30.06 -3.26
N ILE A 31 12.05 28.80 -2.97
CA ILE A 31 13.41 28.34 -2.65
C ILE A 31 14.27 28.31 -3.91
N LEU A 32 13.74 27.84 -5.03
CA LEU A 32 14.42 27.88 -6.32
C LEU A 32 14.81 29.30 -6.70
N GLU A 33 13.87 30.25 -6.66
CA GLU A 33 14.10 31.66 -6.99
C GLU A 33 15.09 32.31 -6.03
N ALA A 34 14.91 32.13 -4.71
CA ALA A 34 15.79 32.72 -3.69
C ALA A 34 17.23 32.19 -3.76
N THR A 35 17.43 30.98 -4.28
CA THR A 35 18.76 30.35 -4.39
C THR A 35 19.36 30.42 -5.79
N GLN A 36 18.71 31.13 -6.74
CA GLN A 36 19.11 31.15 -8.15
C GLN A 36 19.28 29.73 -8.69
N GLU A 37 18.28 28.88 -8.45
CA GLU A 37 18.20 27.48 -8.88
C GLU A 37 19.24 26.52 -8.28
N LYS A 38 20.08 26.99 -7.35
CA LYS A 38 21.10 26.16 -6.69
C LYS A 38 20.50 25.10 -5.75
N THR A 39 19.31 25.36 -5.20
CA THR A 39 18.65 24.44 -4.27
C THR A 39 17.28 24.01 -4.78
N LYS A 40 17.12 22.70 -4.97
CA LYS A 40 15.88 22.05 -5.39
C LYS A 40 15.23 21.33 -4.19
N LYS A 41 14.28 22.00 -3.52
CA LYS A 41 13.53 21.41 -2.39
C LYS A 41 12.16 20.90 -2.85
N PRO A 42 11.82 19.61 -2.64
CA PRO A 42 10.48 19.11 -2.94
C PRO A 42 9.41 19.79 -2.08
N LYS A 43 8.24 20.09 -2.67
CA LYS A 43 7.07 20.65 -1.97
C LYS A 43 6.40 19.64 -1.03
N GLN A 44 6.45 18.36 -1.37
CA GLN A 44 5.81 17.30 -0.60
C GLN A 44 6.60 16.00 -0.70
N GLN A 45 6.86 15.40 0.46
CA GLN A 45 7.56 14.13 0.62
C GLN A 45 6.68 13.13 1.37
N PHE A 46 6.96 11.84 1.18
CA PHE A 46 6.19 10.75 1.74
C PHE A 46 7.13 9.58 2.05
N HIS A 47 6.95 8.94 3.21
CA HIS A 47 7.88 7.92 3.71
C HIS A 47 7.36 6.51 3.49
N THR A 48 7.74 5.89 2.37
CA THR A 48 7.27 4.53 2.03
C THR A 48 8.15 3.45 2.64
N ILE A 49 7.50 2.46 3.26
CA ILE A 49 8.08 1.21 3.71
C ILE A 49 7.76 0.15 2.63
N PRO A 50 8.75 -0.34 1.87
CA PRO A 50 8.50 -1.30 0.80
C PRO A 50 7.88 -2.60 1.31
N ILE A 51 6.86 -3.10 0.62
CA ILE A 51 6.15 -4.33 0.98
C ILE A 51 6.99 -5.60 0.71
N GLY A 52 7.85 -5.56 -0.33
CA GLY A 52 8.65 -6.72 -0.75
C GLY A 52 9.55 -7.30 0.36
N PRO A 53 10.43 -6.51 1.00
CA PRO A 53 11.25 -6.99 2.13
C PRO A 53 10.42 -7.52 3.30
N GLN A 54 9.24 -6.95 3.54
CA GLN A 54 8.35 -7.40 4.62
C GLN A 54 7.76 -8.78 4.29
N ILE A 55 7.29 -9.00 3.05
CA ILE A 55 6.84 -10.31 2.57
C ILE A 55 7.98 -11.34 2.62
N GLN A 56 9.18 -10.97 2.19
CA GLN A 56 10.36 -11.85 2.24
C GLN A 56 10.66 -12.31 3.67
N ALA A 57 10.46 -11.46 4.67
CA ALA A 57 10.64 -11.84 6.07
C ALA A 57 9.64 -12.93 6.51
N PHE A 58 8.38 -12.87 6.06
CA PHE A 58 7.38 -13.91 6.35
C PHE A 58 7.75 -15.27 5.75
N TRP A 59 8.27 -15.27 4.53
CA TRP A 59 8.66 -16.52 3.84
C TRP A 59 10.00 -17.09 4.32
N ARG A 60 10.84 -16.28 4.96
CA ARG A 60 12.17 -16.71 5.44
C ARG A 60 12.11 -17.59 6.68
N ASP A 61 11.13 -17.36 7.56
CA ASP A 61 10.91 -18.17 8.75
C ASP A 61 10.01 -19.37 8.43
N SER A 62 10.37 -20.58 8.85
CA SER A 62 9.66 -21.79 8.46
C SER A 62 8.24 -21.87 9.03
N ALA A 63 8.04 -21.41 10.28
CA ALA A 63 6.74 -21.38 10.91
C ALA A 63 5.82 -20.36 10.24
N SER A 64 6.35 -19.17 9.96
CA SER A 64 5.62 -18.10 9.26
C SER A 64 5.31 -18.49 7.81
N ALA A 65 6.25 -19.10 7.09
CA ALA A 65 6.05 -19.60 5.74
C ALA A 65 4.95 -20.67 5.67
N LEU A 66 4.86 -21.55 6.67
CA LEU A 66 3.76 -22.51 6.77
C LEU A 66 2.39 -21.80 6.92
N ASN A 67 2.34 -20.73 7.71
CA ASN A 67 1.11 -19.93 7.84
C ASN A 67 0.75 -19.21 6.53
N MET A 68 1.74 -18.72 5.78
CA MET A 68 1.53 -18.08 4.48
C MET A 68 0.94 -19.04 3.42
N GLN A 69 1.14 -20.35 3.57
CA GLN A 69 0.53 -21.34 2.68
C GLN A 69 -0.98 -21.54 2.92
N HIS A 70 -1.57 -20.90 3.94
CA HIS A 70 -2.98 -21.09 4.29
C HIS A 70 -3.92 -20.71 3.13
N CYS A 71 -3.75 -19.52 2.55
CA CYS A 71 -4.56 -19.09 1.41
C CYS A 71 -4.47 -20.05 0.22
N HIS A 72 -3.25 -20.46 -0.16
CA HIS A 72 -3.05 -21.43 -1.24
C HIS A 72 -3.75 -22.76 -0.94
N THR A 73 -3.54 -23.32 0.25
CA THR A 73 -4.14 -24.58 0.68
C THR A 73 -5.67 -24.53 0.66
N LYS A 74 -6.26 -23.44 1.13
CA LYS A 74 -7.72 -23.23 1.10
C LYS A 74 -8.25 -23.05 -0.31
N THR A 75 -7.53 -22.31 -1.15
CA THR A 75 -7.88 -22.11 -2.56
C THR A 75 -7.93 -23.45 -3.31
N GLN A 76 -6.91 -24.30 -3.15
CA GLN A 76 -6.88 -25.61 -3.82
C GLN A 76 -8.03 -26.52 -3.39
N LYS A 77 -8.38 -26.53 -2.09
CA LYS A 77 -9.54 -27.26 -1.59
C LYS A 77 -10.84 -26.78 -2.24
N LEU A 78 -11.04 -25.47 -2.30
CA LEU A 78 -12.24 -24.88 -2.92
C LEU A 78 -12.31 -25.14 -4.43
N LEU A 79 -11.18 -25.10 -5.14
CA LEU A 79 -11.16 -25.45 -6.57
C LEU A 79 -11.51 -26.91 -6.80
N ASN A 80 -11.05 -27.82 -5.95
CA ASN A 80 -11.41 -29.24 -6.02
C ASN A 80 -12.90 -29.46 -5.73
N GLU A 81 -13.45 -28.78 -4.72
CA GLU A 81 -14.89 -28.82 -4.42
C GLU A 81 -15.71 -28.29 -5.61
N LEU A 82 -15.29 -27.17 -6.21
CA LEU A 82 -15.96 -26.58 -7.38
C LEU A 82 -15.89 -27.42 -8.65
N ASN A 83 -14.91 -28.32 -8.75
CA ASN A 83 -14.82 -29.24 -9.88
C ASN A 83 -15.77 -30.44 -9.71
N ILE A 84 -16.18 -30.74 -8.47
CA ILE A 84 -17.12 -31.83 -8.15
C ILE A 84 -18.55 -31.29 -8.14
N GLU A 85 -18.74 -30.13 -7.51
CA GLU A 85 -20.01 -29.44 -7.38
C GLU A 85 -19.92 -28.09 -8.07
N ASP A 86 -20.85 -27.77 -8.98
CA ASP A 86 -20.88 -26.47 -9.69
C ASP A 86 -21.16 -25.26 -8.77
N LYS A 87 -21.15 -25.45 -7.45
CA LYS A 87 -21.48 -24.43 -6.46
C LYS A 87 -20.72 -24.62 -5.15
N LEU A 88 -20.29 -23.51 -4.56
CA LEU A 88 -19.78 -23.49 -3.19
C LEU A 88 -20.92 -23.58 -2.17
N ASN A 89 -20.79 -24.52 -1.23
CA ASN A 89 -21.74 -24.69 -0.13
C ASN A 89 -21.48 -23.69 1.02
N LYS A 90 -20.27 -23.14 1.12
CA LYS A 90 -19.88 -22.25 2.21
C LYS A 90 -18.92 -21.17 1.75
N TYR A 91 -19.19 -19.94 2.16
CA TYR A 91 -18.30 -18.80 1.99
C TYR A 91 -17.63 -18.51 3.33
N GLU A 92 -16.42 -19.05 3.55
CA GLU A 92 -15.68 -18.86 4.81
C GLU A 92 -14.88 -17.55 4.84
N ASP A 93 -14.30 -17.18 3.70
CA ASP A 93 -13.29 -16.11 3.62
C ASP A 93 -13.19 -15.55 2.19
N PHE A 94 -12.32 -14.56 1.99
CA PHE A 94 -12.15 -13.86 0.70
C PHE A 94 -11.79 -14.79 -0.46
N PHE A 95 -11.09 -15.91 -0.19
CA PHE A 95 -10.70 -16.87 -1.22
C PHE A 95 -11.89 -17.66 -1.81
N ALA A 96 -13.07 -17.61 -1.17
CA ALA A 96 -14.32 -18.10 -1.73
C ALA A 96 -15.00 -17.06 -2.66
N GLY A 97 -14.44 -15.86 -2.77
CA GLY A 97 -14.92 -14.80 -3.64
C GLY A 97 -14.78 -15.18 -5.11
N LYS A 98 -15.83 -14.90 -5.89
CA LYS A 98 -15.90 -15.24 -7.32
C LYS A 98 -14.74 -14.63 -8.10
N GLU A 99 -14.43 -13.37 -7.85
CA GLU A 99 -13.37 -12.62 -8.51
C GLU A 99 -11.99 -13.22 -8.22
N TYR A 100 -11.74 -13.61 -6.97
CA TYR A 100 -10.49 -14.25 -6.59
C TYR A 100 -10.33 -15.61 -7.27
N ILE A 101 -11.36 -16.47 -7.22
CA ILE A 101 -11.36 -17.79 -7.86
C ILE A 101 -11.15 -17.66 -9.37
N HIS A 102 -11.84 -16.72 -10.02
CA HIS A 102 -11.67 -16.44 -11.43
C HIS A 102 -10.22 -16.04 -11.76
N THR A 103 -9.64 -15.14 -10.95
CA THR A 103 -8.25 -14.69 -11.10
C THR A 103 -7.23 -15.84 -10.97
N VAL A 104 -7.47 -16.77 -10.04
CA VAL A 104 -6.66 -17.99 -9.89
C VAL A 104 -6.83 -18.91 -11.10
N LYS A 105 -8.06 -19.15 -11.58
CA LYS A 105 -8.32 -19.98 -12.77
C LYS A 105 -7.70 -19.42 -14.05
N GLU A 106 -7.60 -18.09 -14.17
CA GLU A 106 -6.91 -17.42 -15.26
C GLU A 106 -5.37 -17.44 -15.13
N GLY A 107 -4.82 -17.96 -14.03
CA GLY A 107 -3.38 -18.02 -13.78
C GLY A 107 -2.75 -16.65 -13.48
N LYS A 108 -3.55 -15.64 -13.13
CA LYS A 108 -3.09 -14.31 -12.72
C LYS A 108 -2.56 -14.31 -11.28
N VAL A 109 -3.04 -15.23 -10.45
CA VAL A 109 -2.49 -15.57 -9.13
C VAL A 109 -1.99 -17.01 -9.21
N LYS A 110 -0.70 -17.20 -8.96
CA LYS A 110 0.00 -18.49 -9.06
C LYS A 110 0.42 -18.99 -7.69
N GLU A 111 0.85 -20.24 -7.64
CA GLU A 111 1.52 -20.77 -6.46
C GLU A 111 2.79 -19.96 -6.16
N GLY A 112 2.97 -19.58 -4.90
CA GLY A 112 4.06 -18.72 -4.45
C GLY A 112 3.78 -17.22 -4.53
N ASP A 113 2.71 -16.79 -5.21
CA ASP A 113 2.27 -15.40 -5.17
C ASP A 113 1.62 -15.09 -3.81
N THR A 114 1.94 -13.92 -3.25
CA THR A 114 1.31 -13.41 -2.03
C THR A 114 0.20 -12.43 -2.39
N VAL A 115 -0.91 -12.54 -1.67
CA VAL A 115 -2.10 -11.69 -1.78
C VAL A 115 -2.16 -10.75 -0.58
N PRO A 116 -1.71 -9.50 -0.72
CA PRO A 116 -1.91 -8.49 0.31
C PRO A 116 -3.18 -7.66 0.03
N MET A 117 -3.91 -7.28 1.07
CA MET A 117 -4.91 -6.22 1.00
C MET A 117 -4.27 -4.89 1.33
N PHE A 118 -4.46 -3.90 0.45
CA PHE A 118 -4.11 -2.52 0.71
C PHE A 118 -5.26 -1.81 1.41
N SER A 119 -4.96 -1.09 2.50
CA SER A 119 -5.93 -0.19 3.15
C SER A 119 -5.30 1.16 3.41
N MET A 120 -6.08 2.21 3.18
CA MET A 120 -5.70 3.60 3.42
C MET A 120 -6.80 4.25 4.23
N ASP A 121 -6.41 4.93 5.30
CA ASP A 121 -7.36 5.74 6.05
C ASP A 121 -6.73 7.09 6.43
N GLY A 122 -7.60 8.10 6.50
CA GLY A 122 -7.28 9.43 6.96
C GLY A 122 -7.44 9.50 8.48
N THR A 123 -6.46 10.07 9.15
CA THR A 123 -6.56 10.39 10.58
C THR A 123 -6.13 11.83 10.81
N GLN A 124 -6.83 12.51 11.72
CA GLN A 124 -6.53 13.88 12.13
C GLN A 124 -5.92 13.82 13.52
N LEU A 125 -4.71 14.35 13.68
CA LEU A 125 -4.05 14.37 14.99
C LEU A 125 -4.65 15.49 15.84
N TYR A 126 -5.12 15.14 17.03
CA TYR A 126 -5.81 16.07 17.94
C TYR A 126 -5.01 17.34 18.25
N GLU A 127 -3.69 17.20 18.43
CA GLU A 127 -2.77 18.33 18.72
C GLU A 127 -2.50 19.20 17.48
N LYS A 128 -2.69 18.66 16.27
CA LYS A 128 -2.49 19.36 14.99
C LYS A 128 -3.73 19.21 14.12
N LYS A 129 -4.85 19.84 14.53
CA LYS A 129 -6.12 19.84 13.79
C LYS A 129 -6.02 20.31 12.33
N MET A 130 -4.93 20.96 11.94
CA MET A 130 -4.70 21.39 10.55
C MET A 130 -3.90 20.39 9.70
N SER A 131 -3.49 19.26 10.27
CA SER A 131 -2.75 18.23 9.56
C SER A 131 -3.68 17.07 9.23
N ASP A 132 -3.86 16.83 7.93
CA ASP A 132 -4.39 15.56 7.45
C ASP A 132 -3.25 14.55 7.40
N CYS A 133 -3.37 13.47 8.18
CA CYS A 133 -2.43 12.36 8.13
C CYS A 133 -3.08 11.19 7.40
N TRP A 134 -2.40 10.65 6.39
CA TRP A 134 -2.86 9.43 5.74
C TRP A 134 -1.96 8.28 6.17
N ILE A 135 -2.57 7.22 6.71
CA ILE A 135 -1.86 5.99 7.09
C ILE A 135 -2.26 4.91 6.12
N TYR A 136 -1.26 4.33 5.47
CA TYR A 136 -1.45 3.20 4.57
C TYR A 136 -0.93 1.94 5.25
N ILE A 137 -1.70 0.87 5.19
CA ILE A 137 -1.36 -0.43 5.74
C ILE A 137 -1.53 -1.53 4.68
N TRP A 138 -0.75 -2.59 4.84
CA TRP A 138 -0.97 -3.86 4.17
C TRP A 138 -1.44 -4.89 5.19
N VAL A 139 -2.44 -5.67 4.82
CA VAL A 139 -2.86 -6.86 5.58
C VAL A 139 -2.55 -8.07 4.72
N ILE A 140 -1.80 -9.03 5.27
CA ILE A 140 -1.37 -10.22 4.52
C ILE A 140 -2.51 -11.25 4.51
N PHE A 141 -3.20 -11.38 3.38
CA PHE A 141 -4.37 -12.25 3.24
C PHE A 141 -3.98 -13.73 3.02
N ASP A 142 -2.70 -14.01 2.78
CA ASP A 142 -2.13 -15.35 2.79
C ASP A 142 -2.36 -16.06 4.13
N LEU A 143 -2.40 -15.29 5.23
CA LEU A 143 -2.61 -15.77 6.58
C LEU A 143 -4.10 -16.06 6.85
N SER A 144 -4.37 -16.99 7.76
CA SER A 144 -5.72 -17.29 8.22
C SER A 144 -6.37 -16.08 8.91
N SER A 145 -7.71 -16.08 8.97
CA SER A 145 -8.49 -14.95 9.50
C SER A 145 -8.21 -14.64 10.97
N ASP A 146 -7.85 -15.66 11.77
CA ASP A 146 -7.45 -15.53 13.16
C ASP A 146 -6.04 -14.91 13.34
N GLN A 147 -5.21 -14.95 12.30
CA GLN A 147 -3.84 -14.41 12.32
C GLN A 147 -3.75 -13.05 11.64
N ARG A 148 -4.35 -12.86 10.46
CA ARG A 148 -4.03 -11.71 9.57
C ARG A 148 -4.29 -10.32 10.17
N TYR A 149 -5.25 -10.20 11.10
CA TYR A 149 -5.59 -8.93 11.75
C TYR A 149 -4.88 -8.69 13.09
N LYS A 150 -3.92 -9.55 13.46
CA LYS A 150 -3.06 -9.31 14.62
C LYS A 150 -2.05 -8.21 14.28
N LYS A 151 -1.70 -7.39 15.27
CA LYS A 151 -0.79 -6.22 15.12
C LYS A 151 0.48 -6.55 14.33
N GLN A 152 1.08 -7.71 14.56
CA GLN A 152 2.30 -8.15 13.88
C GLN A 152 2.14 -8.46 12.38
N HIS A 153 0.91 -8.61 11.90
CA HIS A 153 0.57 -8.93 10.51
C HIS A 153 -0.13 -7.77 9.78
N VAL A 154 -0.35 -6.66 10.47
CA VAL A 154 -0.80 -5.39 9.88
C VAL A 154 0.44 -4.52 9.67
N LEU A 155 0.89 -4.47 8.42
CA LEU A 155 2.16 -3.88 8.05
C LEU A 155 1.99 -2.41 7.70
N PRO A 156 2.74 -1.49 8.30
CA PRO A 156 2.74 -0.12 7.85
C PRO A 156 3.33 -0.04 6.44
N SER A 157 2.59 0.56 5.52
CA SER A 157 3.09 0.88 4.19
C SER A 157 3.69 2.27 4.18
N CYS A 158 2.96 3.25 4.71
CA CYS A 158 3.34 4.64 4.51
C CYS A 158 2.57 5.62 5.41
N VAL A 159 3.18 6.78 5.66
CA VAL A 159 2.59 7.88 6.44
C VAL A 159 2.79 9.21 5.70
N ASN A 160 1.69 9.91 5.43
CA ASN A 160 1.68 11.19 4.72
C ASN A 160 1.39 12.29 5.71
N TRP A 161 2.34 13.20 5.86
CA TRP A 161 2.12 14.43 6.60
C TRP A 161 1.77 15.50 5.57
N ALA A 162 0.48 15.78 5.41
CA ALA A 162 0.08 17.04 4.80
C ALA A 162 0.29 18.14 5.84
N GLU A 163 1.54 18.51 6.10
CA GLU A 163 1.80 19.74 6.83
C GLU A 163 1.31 20.91 5.97
N CYS A 164 0.39 21.68 6.55
CA CYS A 164 0.09 23.03 6.12
C CYS A 164 1.38 23.87 6.16
N TYR A 165 2.21 23.77 5.12
CA TYR A 165 3.43 24.57 4.92
C TYR A 165 3.13 26.08 4.73
N ASN A 166 1.87 26.48 4.88
CA ASN A 166 1.39 27.84 4.68
C ASN A 166 1.07 28.61 5.99
N ILE A 167 1.26 28.06 7.19
CA ILE A 167 0.82 28.76 8.43
C ILE A 167 1.97 29.15 9.37
N ILE A 168 3.16 28.57 9.27
CA ILE A 168 4.27 28.90 10.19
C ILE A 168 5.21 29.99 9.60
N LYS A 169 4.68 30.95 8.83
CA LYS A 169 5.44 32.14 8.40
C LYS A 169 4.80 33.49 8.74
N HIS A 170 3.70 33.50 9.48
CA HIS A 170 3.04 34.75 9.94
C HIS A 170 3.00 34.88 11.47
N SER A 171 3.98 34.33 12.18
CA SER A 171 4.08 34.46 13.64
C SER A 171 5.49 34.88 14.10
N TYR A 172 6.08 35.84 13.37
CA TYR A 172 7.13 36.73 13.86
C TYR A 172 6.79 38.16 13.43
#